data_AF-A0A0D0N700-F1
#
_entry.id   AF-A0A0D0N700-F1
#
_cell.length_a   1.000
_cell.length_b   1.000
_cell.length_c   1.000
_cell.angle_alpha   90.00
_cell.angle_beta   90.00
_cell.angle_gamma   90.00
#
_symmetry.space_group_name_H-M   'P 1'
#
loop_
_entity.id
_entity.type
_entity.pdbx_description
1 polymer ?
#
loop_
_entity_poly.entity_id
_entity_poly.type
_entity_poly.pdbx_seq_one_letter_code
_entity_poly.pdbx_strand_id
1 'polypeptide(L)'
;MTSVTVNIVGGSERENTTAVTIGAVRWGLNGTAPLGSAQIMAEGTWALTVYKTSVPTQIGITVEVYGNVALVNITVNLNDISVN
;
A
#
# COMPACT_ATOMS: atom_id res chain seq x y z
N MET A 1 -11.45 -6.49 -12.75
CA MET A 1 -11.25 -5.19 -12.07
C MET A 1 -11.68 -5.40 -10.64
N THR A 2 -10.81 -5.09 -9.69
CA THR A 2 -10.99 -5.42 -8.27
C THR A 2 -11.07 -4.14 -7.46
N SER A 3 -11.96 -4.14 -6.45
CA SER A 3 -11.99 -3.10 -5.42
C SER A 3 -10.90 -3.37 -4.39
N VAL A 4 -9.92 -2.49 -4.26
CA VAL A 4 -8.77 -2.65 -3.37
C VAL A 4 -8.77 -1.59 -2.30
N THR A 5 -8.66 -2.02 -1.04
CA THR A 5 -8.50 -1.12 0.11
C THR A 5 -7.15 -1.37 0.75
N VAL A 6 -6.35 -0.31 0.89
CA VAL A 6 -5.01 -0.37 1.48
C VAL A 6 -5.02 0.21 2.89
N ASN A 7 -4.61 -0.58 3.88
CA ASN A 7 -4.48 -0.17 5.27
C ASN A 7 -3.04 -0.33 5.77
N ILE A 8 -2.60 0.58 6.63
CA ILE A 8 -1.40 0.36 7.45
C ILE A 8 -1.87 -0.13 8.82
N VAL A 9 -1.64 -1.41 9.12
CA VAL A 9 -2.16 -2.05 10.33
C VAL A 9 -1.15 -2.13 11.46
N GLY A 10 0.16 -1.96 11.18
CA GLY A 10 1.19 -2.00 12.22
C GLY A 10 2.61 -1.71 11.70
N GLY A 11 3.59 -1.98 12.57
CA GLY A 11 5.02 -1.83 12.30
C GLY A 11 5.62 -0.56 12.91
N SER A 12 6.95 -0.55 13.09
CA SER A 12 7.65 0.55 13.78
C SER A 12 7.58 1.89 13.03
N GLU A 13 7.29 1.84 11.72
CA GLU A 13 7.25 3.01 10.83
C GLU A 13 5.84 3.36 10.36
N ARG A 14 4.82 2.79 11.01
CA ARG A 14 3.41 3.04 10.67
C ARG A 14 3.08 4.54 10.65
N GLU A 15 3.44 5.26 11.71
CA GLU A 15 3.14 6.70 11.85
C GLU A 15 4.00 7.58 10.92
N ASN A 16 5.09 7.04 10.38
CA ASN A 16 5.94 7.71 9.40
C ASN A 16 5.51 7.46 7.95
N THR A 17 4.49 6.62 7.74
CA THR A 17 3.97 6.28 6.40
C THR A 17 3.10 7.42 5.87
N THR A 18 3.44 7.91 4.68
CA THR A 18 2.78 9.05 4.05
C THR A 18 1.86 8.65 2.90
N ALA A 19 2.23 7.60 2.16
CA ALA A 19 1.46 7.12 1.03
C ALA A 19 1.82 5.67 0.68
N VAL A 20 0.94 5.01 -0.07
CA VAL A 20 1.19 3.69 -0.66
C VAL A 20 0.76 3.73 -2.12
N THR A 21 1.55 3.13 -3.01
CA THR A 21 1.16 2.86 -4.39
C THR A 21 1.06 1.37 -4.64
N ILE A 22 0.10 0.97 -5.48
CA ILE A 22 0.07 -0.37 -6.09
C ILE A 22 -0.11 -0.16 -7.60
N GLY A 23 0.92 -0.50 -8.38
CA GLY A 23 0.98 -0.13 -9.79
C GLY A 23 0.90 1.39 -9.97
N ALA A 24 -0.09 1.86 -10.75
CA ALA A 24 -0.32 3.27 -10.99
C ALA A 24 -1.25 3.95 -9.96
N VAL A 25 -1.86 3.19 -9.05
CA VAL A 25 -2.85 3.70 -8.08
C VAL A 25 -2.17 4.10 -6.78
N ARG A 26 -2.60 5.21 -6.18
CA ARG A 26 -1.99 5.79 -4.96
C ARG A 26 -3.02 6.08 -3.88
N TRP A 27 -2.69 5.68 -2.65
CA TRP A 27 -3.39 6.02 -1.42
C TRP A 27 -2.53 6.95 -0.55
N GLY A 28 -3.17 7.87 0.18
CA GLY A 28 -2.50 8.81 1.09
C GLY A 28 -2.05 10.09 0.40
N LEU A 29 -0.91 10.65 0.83
CA LEU A 29 -0.42 11.95 0.38
C LEU A 29 -0.26 12.03 -1.15
N ASN A 30 -0.89 13.04 -1.78
CA ASN A 30 -0.97 13.24 -3.23
C ASN A 30 -1.61 12.06 -4.00
N GLY A 31 -2.33 11.17 -3.31
CA GLY A 31 -3.11 10.10 -3.91
C GLY A 31 -4.52 10.54 -4.28
N THR A 32 -5.20 9.69 -5.05
CA THR A 32 -6.61 9.86 -5.43
C THR A 32 -7.58 9.41 -4.35
N ALA A 33 -7.11 8.69 -3.32
CA ALA A 33 -7.88 8.34 -2.14
C ALA A 33 -6.99 8.33 -0.88
N PRO A 34 -7.56 8.52 0.33
CA PRO A 34 -6.82 8.34 1.56
C PRO A 34 -6.60 6.84 1.86
N LEU A 35 -5.64 6.52 2.74
CA LEU A 35 -5.48 5.16 3.28
C LEU A 35 -6.79 4.69 3.94
N GLY A 36 -7.12 3.41 3.78
CA GLY A 36 -8.38 2.81 4.24
C GLY A 36 -9.58 3.02 3.32
N SER A 37 -9.42 3.74 2.21
CA SER A 37 -10.46 3.86 1.18
C SER A 37 -10.27 2.88 0.04
N ALA A 38 -11.38 2.40 -0.52
CA ALA A 38 -11.38 1.53 -1.68
C ALA A 38 -11.05 2.30 -2.97
N GLN A 39 -10.25 1.70 -3.86
CA GLN A 39 -10.07 2.14 -5.24
C GLN A 39 -10.16 0.94 -6.18
N ILE A 40 -10.68 1.17 -7.39
CA ILE A 40 -10.77 0.12 -8.40
C ILE A 40 -9.47 0.05 -9.18
N MET A 41 -8.93 -1.16 -9.35
CA MET A 41 -7.75 -1.40 -10.19
C MET A 41 -7.84 -2.70 -10.98
N ALA A 42 -7.01 -2.81 -12.01
CA ALA A 42 -6.92 -4.04 -12.80
C ALA A 42 -6.32 -5.18 -11.98
N GLU A 43 -6.81 -6.39 -12.22
CA GLU A 43 -6.28 -7.59 -11.60
C GLU A 43 -4.90 -7.92 -12.16
N GLY A 44 -4.02 -8.48 -11.34
CA GLY A 44 -2.68 -8.83 -11.73
C GLY A 44 -1.67 -8.74 -10.60
N THR A 45 -0.42 -9.02 -10.96
CA THR A 45 0.74 -8.87 -10.10
C THR A 45 1.31 -7.47 -10.26
N TRP A 46 1.40 -6.71 -9.17
CA TRP A 46 1.79 -5.30 -9.18
C TRP A 46 2.89 -5.00 -8.18
N ALA A 47 3.72 -4.00 -8.49
CA ALA A 47 4.63 -3.43 -7.51
C ALA A 47 3.85 -2.61 -6.49
N LEU A 48 4.05 -2.91 -5.20
CA LEU A 48 3.59 -2.13 -4.07
C LEU A 48 4.76 -1.34 -3.49
N THR A 49 4.59 -0.03 -3.34
CA THR A 49 5.60 0.85 -2.74
C THR A 49 5.00 1.63 -1.60
N VAL A 50 5.63 1.59 -0.43
CA VAL A 50 5.30 2.41 0.74
C VAL A 50 6.27 3.59 0.80
N TYR A 51 5.72 4.78 0.98
CA TYR A 51 6.48 6.03 1.11
C TYR A 51 6.49 6.48 2.56
N LYS A 52 7.66 6.84 3.08
CA LYS A 52 7.87 7.26 4.47
C LYS A 52 8.67 8.55 4.58
N THR A 53 8.57 9.20 5.74
CA THR A 53 9.42 10.34 6.10
C THR A 53 10.82 9.93 6.57
N SER A 54 10.96 8.73 7.13
CA SER A 54 12.23 8.15 7.59
C SER A 54 13.06 7.58 6.42
N VAL A 55 14.37 7.44 6.62
CA VAL A 55 15.27 6.78 5.64
C VAL A 55 15.31 5.27 5.92
N PRO A 56 15.13 4.40 4.90
CA PRO A 56 14.83 4.70 3.50
C PRO A 56 13.40 5.24 3.29
N THR A 57 13.28 6.27 2.46
CA THR A 57 12.01 6.98 2.20
C THR A 57 11.02 6.17 1.37
N GLN A 58 11.48 5.05 0.78
CA GLN A 58 10.68 4.14 -0.01
C GLN A 58 11.12 2.70 0.24
N ILE A 59 10.15 1.82 0.40
CA ILE A 59 10.32 0.37 0.49
C ILE A 59 9.17 -0.30 -0.26
N GLY A 60 9.43 -1.41 -0.93
CA GLY A 60 8.45 -2.02 -1.81
C GLY A 60 8.60 -3.51 -1.95
N ILE A 61 7.50 -4.15 -2.34
CA ILE A 61 7.40 -5.58 -2.63
C ILE A 61 6.49 -5.77 -3.86
N THR A 62 6.30 -7.01 -4.26
CA THR A 62 5.29 -7.37 -5.25
C THR A 62 4.07 -7.96 -4.54
N VAL A 63 2.87 -7.59 -5.00
CA VAL A 63 1.60 -8.13 -4.49
C VAL A 63 0.73 -8.61 -5.64
N GLU A 64 -0.11 -9.57 -5.35
CA GLU A 64 -1.13 -10.07 -6.27
C GLU A 64 -2.47 -9.45 -5.91
N VAL A 65 -3.13 -8.83 -6.89
CA VAL A 65 -4.47 -8.25 -6.76
C VAL A 65 -5.42 -9.08 -7.61
N TYR A 66 -6.24 -9.89 -6.94
CA TYR A 66 -7.25 -10.74 -7.57
C TYR A 66 -8.53 -10.80 -6.76
N GLY A 67 -9.64 -11.14 -7.41
CA GLY A 67 -10.96 -11.32 -6.79
C GLY A 67 -11.83 -10.05 -6.83
N ASN A 68 -13.00 -10.11 -6.19
CA ASN A 68 -13.96 -9.00 -6.22
C ASN A 68 -13.58 -7.85 -5.26
N VAL A 69 -13.03 -8.18 -4.10
CA VAL A 69 -12.56 -7.23 -3.09
C VAL A 69 -11.23 -7.73 -2.53
N ALA A 70 -10.18 -6.90 -2.58
CA ALA A 70 -8.90 -7.18 -1.96
C ALA A 70 -8.64 -6.20 -0.82
N LEU A 71 -8.38 -6.73 0.38
CA LEU A 71 -7.89 -5.97 1.52
C LEU A 71 -6.39 -6.16 1.58
N VAL A 72 -5.64 -5.07 1.48
CA VAL A 72 -4.17 -5.07 1.55
C VAL A 72 -3.77 -4.44 2.88
N ASN A 73 -3.53 -5.28 3.88
CA ASN A 73 -3.13 -4.84 5.21
C ASN A 73 -1.60 -4.90 5.32
N ILE A 74 -0.98 -3.73 5.46
CA ILE A 74 0.47 -3.58 5.41
C ILE A 74 1.01 -3.36 6.82
N THR A 75 2.06 -4.09 7.18
CA THR A 75 2.93 -3.78 8.31
C THR A 75 4.22 -3.17 7.77
N VAL A 76 4.62 -2.02 8.34
CA VAL A 76 5.73 -1.21 7.82
C VAL A 76 6.81 -1.06 8.88
N ASN A 77 8.00 -1.62 8.63
CA ASN A 77 9.16 -1.43 9.48
C ASN A 77 10.21 -0.55 8.78
N LEU A 78 11.38 -0.39 9.41
CA LEU A 78 12.43 0.49 8.91
C LEU A 78 12.90 0.11 7.50
N ASN A 79 13.22 -1.17 7.28
CA ASN A 79 13.84 -1.66 6.05
C ASN A 79 12.98 -2.67 5.27
N ASP A 80 11.83 -3.07 5.81
CA ASP A 80 10.95 -4.05 5.19
C ASP A 80 9.47 -3.71 5.38
N ILE A 81 8.64 -4.39 4.57
CA ILE A 81 7.19 -4.40 4.68
C ILE A 81 6.68 -5.82 4.50
N SER A 82 5.54 -6.11 5.11
CA SER A 82 4.79 -7.34 4.90
C SER A 82 3.32 -7.04 4.64
N VAL A 83 2.67 -7.85 3.81
CA VAL A 83 1.26 -7.76 3.48
C VAL A 83 0.55 -9.03 3.95
N ASN A 84 -0.59 -8.85 4.63
CA ASN A 84 -1.46 -9.92 5.12
C ASN A 84 -2.88 -9.77 4.58
#